data_AF-A0A376UD78-F1
#
_entry.id   AF-A0A376UD78-F1
#
_cell.length_a   1.000
_cell.length_b   1.000
_cell.length_c   1.000
_cell.angle_alpha   90.00
_cell.angle_beta   90.00
_cell.angle_gamma   90.00
#
_symmetry.space_group_name_H-M   'P 1'
#
loop_
_entity.id
_entity.type
_entity.pdbx_description
1 polymer ?
#
loop_
_entity_poly.entity_id
_entity_poly.type
_entity_poly.pdbx_seq_one_letter_code
_entity_poly.pdbx_strand_id
1 'polypeptide(L)'
;MPIPEAMAYVLLRPLLDDVPEDELCGVAPGRVLPVSEQWHPLLIEALTSIPKLEAGDSVWWHCDVIHSVAPVENQQGWGNVMYIPAAPMCEKNLAYAHKVKAALGKRRIAGRLPARGL
;
A
#
# COMPACT_ATOMS: atom_id res chain seq x y z
N MET A 1 0.08 7.08 8.27
CA MET A 1 -0.53 7.07 9.60
C MET A 1 0.27 6.08 10.46
N PRO A 2 1.05 6.53 11.44
CA PRO A 2 2.10 5.73 12.09
C PRO A 2 1.60 4.84 13.24
N ILE A 3 0.46 4.16 13.08
CA ILE A 3 -0.14 3.28 14.10
C ILE A 3 -0.45 1.92 13.45
N PRO A 4 0.45 0.92 13.52
CA PRO A 4 0.25 -0.36 12.83
C PRO A 4 -1.00 -1.11 13.34
N GLU A 5 -1.41 -0.92 14.59
CA GLU A 5 -2.60 -1.54 15.19
C GLU A 5 -3.91 -0.95 14.66
N ALA A 6 -3.87 0.15 13.89
CA ALA A 6 -5.06 0.75 13.30
C ALA A 6 -5.82 -0.20 12.36
N MET A 7 -5.17 -1.26 11.87
CA MET A 7 -5.86 -2.31 11.12
C MET A 7 -6.99 -2.95 11.94
N ALA A 8 -6.87 -3.05 13.26
CA ALA A 8 -7.95 -3.54 14.11
C ALA A 8 -9.18 -2.63 14.02
N TYR A 9 -8.98 -1.30 14.03
CA TYR A 9 -10.06 -0.34 13.83
C TYR A 9 -10.73 -0.53 12.47
N VAL A 10 -9.93 -0.65 11.40
CA VAL A 10 -10.43 -0.87 10.04
C VAL A 10 -11.25 -2.16 9.92
N LEU A 11 -10.82 -3.25 10.57
CA LEU A 11 -11.51 -4.54 10.52
C LEU A 11 -12.82 -4.56 11.33
N LEU A 12 -12.88 -3.82 12.43
CA LEU A 12 -14.08 -3.74 13.27
C LEU A 12 -15.07 -2.69 12.76
N ARG A 13 -14.62 -1.70 11.99
CA ARG A 13 -15.46 -0.58 11.52
C ARG A 13 -16.72 -1.02 10.75
N PRO A 14 -16.67 -2.02 9.85
CA PRO A 14 -17.86 -2.51 9.15
C PRO A 14 -18.85 -3.29 10.00
N LEU A 15 -18.48 -3.66 11.25
CA LEU A 15 -19.34 -4.44 12.15
C LEU A 15 -20.26 -3.59 13.01
N LEU A 16 -20.18 -2.25 12.88
CA LEU A 16 -21.04 -1.32 13.59
C LEU A 16 -22.41 -1.23 12.91
N ASP A 17 -23.42 -0.81 13.67
CA ASP A 17 -24.83 -0.74 13.26
C ASP A 17 -25.15 0.37 12.25
N ASP A 18 -24.20 1.27 12.00
CA ASP A 18 -24.31 2.38 11.05
C ASP A 18 -23.76 2.05 9.66
N VAL A 19 -23.38 0.78 9.40
CA VAL A 19 -22.91 0.29 8.11
C VAL A 19 -23.97 -0.65 7.51
N PRO A 20 -24.34 -0.51 6.22
CA PRO A 20 -25.23 -1.45 5.56
C PRO A 20 -24.72 -2.89 5.66
N GLU A 21 -25.62 -3.87 5.87
CA GLU A 21 -25.26 -5.28 6.12
C GLU A 21 -24.44 -5.93 4.99
N ASP A 22 -24.55 -5.40 3.76
CA ASP A 22 -23.86 -5.87 2.57
C ASP A 22 -22.64 -5.03 2.18
N GLU A 23 -22.26 -4.06 3.01
CA GLU A 23 -21.12 -3.17 2.77
C GLU A 23 -19.95 -3.42 3.73
N LEU A 24 -18.75 -3.17 3.23
CA LEU A 24 -17.51 -3.16 4.01
C LEU A 24 -16.80 -1.81 3.88
N CYS A 25 -17.50 -0.74 4.23
CA CYS A 25 -16.96 0.64 4.25
C CYS A 25 -16.24 1.05 2.95
N GLY A 26 -16.78 0.68 1.79
CA GLY A 26 -16.23 0.99 0.47
C GLY A 26 -15.24 -0.04 -0.11
N VAL A 27 -14.94 -1.14 0.59
CA VAL A 27 -14.16 -2.25 0.04
C VAL A 27 -14.87 -2.82 -1.20
N ALA A 28 -14.09 -3.09 -2.26
CA ALA A 28 -14.58 -3.71 -3.47
C ALA A 28 -13.58 -4.75 -4.02
N PRO A 29 -14.04 -5.85 -4.63
CA PRO A 29 -13.16 -6.83 -5.27
C PRO A 29 -12.27 -6.19 -6.35
N GLY A 30 -10.99 -6.57 -6.38
CA GLY A 30 -10.03 -6.05 -7.37
C GLY A 30 -9.65 -4.57 -7.16
N ARG A 31 -9.90 -4.03 -5.97
CA ARG A 31 -9.45 -2.69 -5.53
C ARG A 31 -8.63 -2.81 -4.24
N VAL A 32 -7.85 -1.78 -3.94
CA VAL A 32 -7.18 -1.64 -2.64
C VAL A 32 -8.22 -1.39 -1.55
N LEU A 33 -7.92 -1.75 -0.30
CA LEU A 33 -8.76 -1.43 0.84
C LEU A 33 -8.74 0.11 1.06
N PRO A 34 -9.88 0.81 0.96
CA PRO A 34 -9.91 2.25 1.13
C PRO A 34 -9.99 2.64 2.61
N VAL A 35 -9.35 3.77 2.94
CA VAL A 35 -9.51 4.47 4.22
C VAL A 35 -9.94 5.89 3.88
N SER A 36 -11.06 6.31 4.45
CA SER A 36 -11.74 7.56 4.11
C SER A 36 -12.17 8.31 5.35
N GLU A 37 -12.37 9.62 5.22
CA GLU A 37 -12.88 10.47 6.30
C GLU A 37 -14.32 10.08 6.71
N GLN A 38 -15.15 9.64 5.75
CA GLN A 38 -16.50 9.16 6.00
C GLN A 38 -16.54 7.99 7.00
N TRP A 39 -15.65 7.00 6.83
CA TRP A 39 -15.69 5.77 7.61
C TRP A 39 -14.65 5.72 8.73
N HIS A 40 -13.54 6.46 8.59
CA HIS A 40 -12.37 6.36 9.46
C HIS A 40 -11.79 7.75 9.85
N PRO A 41 -12.61 8.72 10.30
CA PRO A 41 -12.15 10.10 10.51
C PRO A 41 -10.96 10.19 11.48
N LEU A 42 -10.97 9.41 12.56
CA LEU A 42 -9.87 9.35 13.53
C LEU A 42 -8.55 8.89 12.90
N LEU A 43 -8.60 7.98 11.93
CA LEU A 43 -7.39 7.50 11.25
C LEU A 43 -6.87 8.52 10.24
N ILE A 44 -7.76 9.32 9.63
CA ILE A 44 -7.40 10.42 8.74
C ILE A 44 -6.68 11.53 9.50
N GLU A 45 -7.15 11.89 10.69
CA GLU A 45 -6.49 12.87 11.57
C GLU A 45 -5.06 12.46 11.93
N ALA A 46 -4.78 11.16 12.03
CA ALA A 46 -3.46 10.61 12.34
C ALA A 46 -2.54 10.46 11.11
N LEU A 47 -2.92 11.00 9.93
CA LEU A 47 -2.00 11.06 8.80
C LEU A 47 -0.81 11.98 9.13
N THR A 48 0.39 11.51 8.82
CA THR A 48 1.64 12.22 9.12
C THR A 48 2.56 12.11 7.91
N SER A 49 3.13 13.23 7.49
CA SER A 49 4.10 13.25 6.40
C SER A 49 5.39 12.56 6.82
N ILE A 50 6.06 11.92 5.85
CA ILE A 50 7.47 11.58 5.98
C ILE A 50 8.30 12.87 6.16
N PRO A 51 9.46 12.82 6.84
CA PRO A 51 10.35 13.97 6.92
C PRO A 51 10.94 14.32 5.55
N LYS A 52 11.64 15.45 5.46
CA LYS A 52 12.48 15.74 4.29
C LYS A 52 13.55 14.64 4.17
N LEU A 53 13.75 14.17 2.95
CA LEU A 53 14.73 13.16 2.59
C LEU A 53 15.75 13.71 1.60
N GLU A 54 16.93 13.13 1.60
CA GLU A 54 17.97 13.32 0.59
C GLU A 54 18.08 12.06 -0.29
N ALA A 55 18.70 12.19 -1.46
CA ALA A 55 18.86 11.06 -2.38
C ALA A 55 19.72 9.95 -1.72
N GLY A 56 19.16 8.74 -1.66
CA GLY A 56 19.79 7.59 -1.00
C GLY A 56 19.13 7.19 0.32
N ASP A 57 18.33 8.08 0.91
CA ASP A 57 17.51 7.74 2.07
C ASP A 57 16.44 6.70 1.70
N SER A 58 16.00 5.93 2.70
CA SER A 58 14.92 4.96 2.55
C SER A 58 13.88 5.14 3.66
N VAL A 59 12.61 4.93 3.31
CA VAL A 59 11.49 4.93 4.24
C VAL A 59 10.81 3.58 4.22
N TRP A 60 10.35 3.14 5.39
CA TRP A 60 9.78 1.83 5.60
C TRP A 60 8.49 1.95 6.40
N TRP A 61 7.51 1.11 6.08
CA TRP A 61 6.28 0.99 6.84
C TRP A 61 5.87 -0.49 6.92
N HIS A 62 5.22 -0.85 8.04
CA HIS A 62 4.66 -2.19 8.22
C HIS A 62 3.58 -2.48 7.16
N CYS A 63 3.36 -3.73 6.78
CA CYS A 63 2.45 -4.08 5.67
C CYS A 63 0.99 -3.66 5.90
N ASP A 64 0.60 -3.45 7.16
CA ASP A 64 -0.75 -3.03 7.55
C ASP A 64 -0.87 -1.51 7.77
N VAL A 65 0.22 -0.74 7.60
CA VAL A 65 0.20 0.71 7.81
C VAL A 65 -0.52 1.42 6.66
N ILE A 66 -1.50 2.23 7.04
CA ILE A 66 -2.24 3.13 6.13
C ILE A 66 -1.30 4.23 5.64
N HIS A 67 -1.19 4.36 4.33
CA HIS A 67 -0.33 5.33 3.65
C HIS A 67 -1.08 5.99 2.49
N SER A 68 -0.69 7.23 2.18
CA SER A 68 -1.20 8.01 1.06
C SER A 68 -0.07 8.86 0.48
N VAL A 69 -0.32 9.42 -0.70
CA VAL A 69 0.55 10.42 -1.32
C VAL A 69 -0.26 11.70 -1.39
N ALA A 70 0.22 12.77 -0.77
CA ALA A 70 -0.46 14.06 -0.80
C ALA A 70 -0.48 14.63 -2.24
N PRO A 71 -1.55 15.35 -2.64
CA PRO A 71 -1.54 16.07 -3.91
C PRO A 71 -0.48 17.19 -3.88
N VAL A 72 0.01 17.58 -5.06
CA VAL A 72 0.97 18.67 -5.20
C VAL A 72 0.65 19.51 -6.43
N GLU A 73 0.73 20.83 -6.27
CA GLU A 73 0.69 21.79 -7.36
C GLU A 73 2.06 22.46 -7.48
N ASN A 74 2.55 22.66 -8.70
CA ASN A 74 3.86 23.28 -8.97
C ASN A 74 5.01 22.65 -8.15
N GLN A 75 5.14 21.32 -8.22
CA GLN A 75 6.14 20.57 -7.45
C GLN A 75 7.55 21.16 -7.62
N GLN A 76 8.23 21.36 -6.49
CA GLN A 76 9.63 21.79 -6.47
C GLN A 76 10.55 20.57 -6.39
N GLY A 77 11.50 20.49 -7.33
CA GLY A 77 12.41 19.36 -7.43
C GLY A 77 11.75 18.05 -7.89
N TRP A 78 12.41 16.93 -7.62
CA TRP A 78 12.01 15.61 -8.13
C TRP A 78 11.34 14.76 -7.05
N GLY A 79 10.35 13.96 -7.45
CA GLY A 79 9.63 12.99 -6.61
C GLY A 79 9.93 11.55 -7.02
N ASN A 80 11.18 11.25 -7.35
CA ASN A 80 11.58 9.95 -7.90
C ASN A 80 11.87 8.95 -6.77
N VAL A 81 11.29 7.76 -6.85
CA VAL A 81 11.48 6.67 -5.87
C VAL A 81 11.64 5.31 -6.56
N MET A 82 12.29 4.37 -5.89
CA MET A 82 12.31 2.96 -6.27
C MET A 82 11.62 2.12 -5.19
N TYR A 83 10.66 1.28 -5.59
CA TYR A 83 9.97 0.39 -4.67
C TYR A 83 10.77 -0.89 -4.44
N ILE A 84 11.29 -1.07 -3.23
CA ILE A 84 12.07 -2.24 -2.81
C ILE A 84 11.52 -2.73 -1.46
N PRO A 85 10.63 -3.73 -1.43
CA PRO A 85 10.03 -4.21 -0.19
C PRO A 85 10.97 -5.18 0.56
N ALA A 86 10.77 -5.30 1.87
CA ALA A 86 11.30 -6.42 2.65
C ALA A 86 10.34 -7.62 2.55
N ALA A 87 10.75 -8.67 1.84
CA ALA A 87 9.98 -9.90 1.67
C ALA A 87 10.80 -11.10 2.19
N PRO A 88 10.62 -11.54 3.45
CA PRO A 88 11.44 -12.59 4.04
C PRO A 88 11.25 -13.93 3.31
N MET A 89 12.28 -14.78 3.35
CA MET A 89 12.21 -16.10 2.73
C MET A 89 11.17 -16.98 3.43
N CYS A 90 10.23 -17.49 2.64
CA CYS A 90 9.24 -18.49 3.03
C CYS A 90 8.77 -19.23 1.78
N GLU A 91 8.05 -20.35 1.94
CA GLU A 91 7.57 -21.16 0.81
C GLU A 91 6.82 -20.32 -0.25
N LYS A 92 5.90 -19.46 0.20
CA LYS A 92 5.13 -18.55 -0.65
C LYS A 92 6.03 -17.60 -1.46
N ASN A 93 7.03 -17.00 -0.81
CA ASN A 93 7.91 -16.02 -1.43
C ASN A 93 8.95 -16.69 -2.34
N LEU A 94 9.43 -17.88 -1.97
CA LEU A 94 10.32 -18.70 -2.81
C LEU A 94 9.65 -19.13 -4.11
N ALA A 95 8.38 -19.58 -4.03
CA ALA A 95 7.60 -19.92 -5.21
C ALA A 95 7.46 -18.73 -6.17
N TYR A 96 7.32 -17.50 -5.65
CA TYR A 96 7.30 -16.30 -6.47
C TYR A 96 8.70 -15.92 -7.01
N ALA A 97 9.76 -16.10 -6.22
CA ALA A 97 11.14 -15.83 -6.62
C ALA A 97 11.55 -16.67 -7.84
N HIS A 98 11.13 -17.94 -7.92
CA HIS A 98 11.35 -18.77 -9.12
C HIS A 98 10.68 -18.19 -10.37
N LYS A 99 9.47 -17.64 -10.25
CA LYS A 99 8.77 -16.95 -11.36
C LYS A 99 9.51 -15.68 -11.78
N VAL A 100 10.01 -14.90 -10.82
CA VAL A 100 10.82 -13.70 -11.09
C VAL A 100 12.12 -14.07 -11.81
N LYS A 101 12.84 -15.11 -11.36
CA LYS A 101 14.05 -15.61 -12.04
C LYS A 101 13.76 -15.97 -13.51
N ALA A 102 12.67 -16.69 -13.77
CA ALA A 102 12.27 -17.07 -15.13
C ALA A 102 11.91 -15.85 -16.00
N ALA A 103 11.21 -14.86 -15.43
CA ALA A 103 10.86 -13.62 -16.14
C ALA A 103 12.10 -12.78 -16.46
N LEU A 104 13.01 -12.63 -15.49
CA LEU A 104 14.28 -11.92 -15.65
C LEU A 104 15.14 -12.50 -16.76
N GLY A 105 15.30 -13.84 -16.79
CA GLY A 105 16.03 -14.52 -17.86
C GLY A 105 15.43 -14.31 -19.26
N LYS A 106 14.14 -13.98 -19.34
CA LYS A 106 13.43 -13.66 -20.59
C LYS A 106 13.27 -12.16 -20.84
N ARG A 107 13.84 -11.30 -19.98
CA ARG A 107 13.65 -9.84 -20.01
C ARG A 107 12.17 -9.43 -20.03
N ARG A 108 11.34 -10.16 -19.28
CA ARG A 108 9.89 -9.92 -19.16
C ARG A 108 9.54 -9.48 -17.74
N ILE A 109 8.38 -8.84 -17.63
CA ILE A 109 7.79 -8.48 -16.34
C ILE A 109 7.22 -9.73 -15.66
N ALA A 110 7.50 -9.90 -14.36
CA ALA A 110 6.90 -10.97 -13.56
C ALA A 110 5.40 -10.72 -13.30
N GLY A 111 4.58 -11.77 -13.36
CA GLY A 111 3.13 -11.73 -13.55
C GLY A 111 2.23 -11.10 -12.47
N ARG A 112 2.75 -10.27 -11.55
CA ARG A 112 1.91 -9.42 -10.67
C ARG A 112 1.68 -8.01 -11.21
N LEU A 113 2.43 -7.61 -12.22
CA LEU A 113 2.20 -6.36 -12.93
C LEU A 113 1.42 -6.66 -14.22
N PRO A 114 0.53 -5.75 -14.66
CA PRO A 114 -0.09 -5.88 -15.97
C PRO A 114 0.99 -6.06 -17.02
N ALA A 115 0.84 -7.06 -17.90
CA ALA A 115 1.69 -7.16 -19.06
C ALA A 115 1.44 -5.92 -19.92
N ARG A 116 2.28 -4.89 -19.78
CA ARG A 116 2.29 -3.80 -20.75
C ARG A 116 2.91 -4.39 -22.02
N GLY A 117 2.13 -4.45 -23.10
CA GLY A 117 2.70 -4.63 -24.43
C GLY A 117 3.74 -3.54 -24.64
N LEU A 118 4.96 -3.94 -24.95
CA LEU A 118 5.92 -3.06 -25.62
C LEU A 118 5.53 -2.99 -27.09
#